data_AF-A0A2M8NMJ4-F1
#
_entry.id   AF-A0A2M8NMJ4-F1
#
_cell.length_a   1.000
_cell.length_b   1.000
_cell.length_c   1.000
_cell.angle_alpha   90.00
_cell.angle_beta   90.00
_cell.angle_gamma   90.00
#
_symmetry.space_group_name_H-M   'P 1'
#
loop_
_entity.id
_entity.type
_entity.pdbx_description
1 polymer ?
#
loop_
_entity_poly.entity_id
_entity_poly.type
_entity_poly.pdbx_seq_one_letter_code
_entity_poly.pdbx_strand_id
1 'polypeptide(L)'
;MTEQSDRPILIFPERAENAQITLTQDSVIIGRGEDSDIVLNERQVSRHHVRIYKEDDAYYITDLDSKNGTWVNGTQLKGTRRLVDGDEINLALAIKFQFIGTGATAPLPFDLPANLAGGRLRLDLDARRVFINEVEVSPPLSPPQYRMLEMLYVNPGKICTREQVIATVWPDVVGDGVSEQAIDALVRRLRDRLAEIDPDWQYIITVRGHGFRLNNG
;
A
#
# COMPACT_ATOMS: atom_id res chain seq x y z
N MET A 1 35.60 5.57 4.66
CA MET A 1 34.49 6.53 4.86
C MET A 1 33.22 5.72 4.66
N THR A 2 32.54 5.41 5.76
CA THR A 2 31.95 4.08 6.03
C THR A 2 30.43 4.05 5.87
N GLU A 3 29.94 3.20 4.95
CA GLU A 3 28.77 2.31 5.01
C GLU A 3 27.54 2.67 5.88
N GLN A 4 27.06 3.91 5.89
CA GLN A 4 25.88 4.30 6.68
C GLN A 4 24.60 4.52 5.86
N SER A 5 24.61 4.17 4.56
CA SER A 5 23.53 4.54 3.62
C SER A 5 22.54 3.42 3.28
N ASP A 6 22.67 2.20 3.82
CA ASP A 6 21.91 1.02 3.34
C ASP A 6 21.35 0.13 4.47
N ARG A 7 21.07 0.71 5.63
CA ARG A 7 20.40 0.04 6.76
C ARG A 7 18.96 0.54 6.94
N PRO A 8 17.98 -0.33 7.24
CA PRO A 8 16.60 0.09 7.40
C PRO A 8 16.41 0.87 8.71
N ILE A 9 15.34 1.65 8.76
CA ILE A 9 15.03 2.55 9.86
C ILE A 9 13.64 2.19 10.41
N LEU A 10 13.50 2.16 11.73
CA LEU A 10 12.22 2.10 12.42
C LEU A 10 11.82 3.50 12.89
N ILE A 11 10.63 3.96 12.52
CA ILE A 11 10.10 5.26 12.90
C ILE A 11 9.00 5.07 13.96
N PHE A 12 9.21 5.61 15.15
CA PHE A 12 8.27 5.60 16.27
C PHE A 12 7.59 6.97 16.40
N PRO A 13 6.42 7.20 15.77
CA PRO A 13 5.80 8.52 15.69
C PRO A 13 5.36 9.07 17.06
N GLU A 14 5.08 8.20 18.03
CA GLU A 14 4.61 8.57 19.36
C GLU A 14 5.76 8.83 20.36
N ARG A 15 7.03 8.67 19.94
CA ARG A 15 8.19 8.92 20.79
C ARG A 15 8.81 10.29 20.48
N ALA A 16 9.07 11.07 21.54
CA ALA A 16 9.81 12.33 21.42
C ALA A 16 11.32 12.10 21.28
N GLU A 17 11.86 11.12 22.00
CA GLU A 17 13.27 10.70 21.94
C GLU A 17 13.39 9.33 21.28
N ASN A 18 14.44 9.12 20.49
CA ASN A 18 14.62 7.88 19.71
C ASN A 18 13.43 7.58 18.79
N ALA A 19 12.84 8.64 18.20
CA ALA A 19 11.77 8.53 17.22
C ALA A 19 12.21 7.80 15.94
N GLN A 20 13.51 7.69 15.69
CA GLN A 20 14.08 6.95 14.58
C GLN A 20 15.21 6.07 15.09
N ILE A 21 15.15 4.78 14.79
CA ILE A 21 16.16 3.80 15.18
C ILE A 21 16.62 3.07 13.92
N THR A 22 17.92 3.15 13.61
CA THR A 22 18.50 2.41 12.48
C THR A 22 18.81 0.97 12.91
N LEU A 23 18.43 -0.02 12.10
CA LEU A 23 18.80 -1.41 12.37
C LEU A 23 20.24 -1.64 11.93
N THR A 24 21.16 -1.67 12.89
CA THR A 24 22.60 -1.83 12.64
C THR A 24 23.01 -3.29 12.44
N GLN A 25 22.14 -4.24 12.79
CA GLN A 25 22.36 -5.68 12.72
C GLN A 25 21.36 -6.34 11.76
N ASP A 26 21.74 -7.50 11.21
CA ASP A 26 20.86 -8.30 10.34
C ASP A 26 19.77 -9.04 11.13
N SER A 27 19.79 -9.01 12.47
CA SER A 27 18.75 -9.59 13.30
C SER A 27 18.68 -8.79 14.58
N VAL A 28 17.51 -8.25 14.88
CA VAL A 28 17.23 -7.46 16.08
C VAL A 28 16.01 -8.01 16.80
N ILE A 29 16.09 -8.07 18.12
CA ILE A 29 14.98 -8.41 19.00
C ILE A 29 14.42 -7.12 19.59
N ILE A 30 13.11 -6.97 19.49
CA ILE A 30 12.36 -5.83 20.03
C ILE A 30 11.44 -6.33 21.13
N GLY A 31 11.50 -5.69 22.28
CA GLY A 31 10.71 -6.08 23.44
C GLY A 31 10.99 -5.19 24.65
N ARG A 32 10.37 -5.49 25.78
CA ARG A 32 10.57 -4.74 27.03
C ARG A 32 11.70 -5.27 27.91
N GLY A 33 12.33 -6.37 27.52
CA GLY A 33 13.45 -6.96 28.25
C GLY A 33 14.70 -6.11 28.06
N GLU A 34 15.53 -5.99 29.10
CA GLU A 34 16.82 -5.29 29.01
C GLU A 34 17.82 -6.03 28.11
N ASP A 35 17.55 -7.30 27.81
CA ASP A 35 18.25 -8.17 26.88
C ASP A 35 17.79 -8.03 25.42
N SER A 36 16.85 -7.13 25.13
CA SER A 36 16.44 -6.80 23.75
C SER A 36 17.36 -5.76 23.12
N ASP A 37 17.61 -5.88 21.81
CA ASP A 37 18.40 -4.90 21.04
C ASP A 37 17.70 -3.54 20.97
N ILE A 38 16.36 -3.55 20.87
CA ILE A 38 15.52 -2.34 20.97
C ILE A 38 14.56 -2.51 22.15
N VAL A 39 14.84 -1.77 23.22
CA VAL A 39 14.05 -1.81 24.45
C VAL A 39 12.84 -0.87 24.34
N LEU A 40 11.66 -1.43 24.55
CA LEU A 40 10.40 -0.71 24.64
C LEU A 40 9.87 -0.76 26.08
N ASN A 41 9.89 0.38 26.78
CA ASN A 41 9.47 0.48 28.19
C ASN A 41 7.94 0.42 28.38
N GLU A 42 7.28 -0.57 27.79
CA GLU A 42 5.85 -0.76 27.87
C GLU A 42 5.44 -2.06 28.53
N ARG A 43 4.54 -1.96 29.52
CA ARG A 43 4.11 -3.13 30.32
C ARG A 43 3.37 -4.18 29.50
N GLN A 44 2.71 -3.76 28.43
CA GLN A 44 1.93 -4.64 27.55
C GLN A 44 2.82 -5.39 26.55
N VAL A 45 4.03 -4.92 26.31
CA VAL A 45 5.00 -5.56 25.41
C VAL A 45 5.67 -6.75 26.14
N SER A 46 5.96 -7.82 25.41
CA SER A 46 6.66 -9.00 25.98
C SER A 46 8.15 -8.71 26.12
N ARG A 47 8.87 -9.46 26.98
CA ARG A 47 10.31 -9.24 27.17
C ARG A 47 11.07 -9.36 25.86
N HIS A 48 10.80 -10.44 25.13
CA HIS A 48 11.09 -10.59 23.70
C HIS A 48 9.73 -10.66 23.01
N HIS A 49 9.40 -9.67 22.18
CA HIS A 49 8.06 -9.57 21.59
C HIS A 49 8.10 -9.93 20.11
N VAL A 50 8.98 -9.27 19.35
CA VAL A 50 9.21 -9.59 17.94
C VAL A 50 10.69 -9.67 17.65
N ARG A 51 11.02 -10.40 16.58
CA ARG A 51 12.33 -10.37 15.95
C ARG A 51 12.17 -9.84 14.53
N ILE A 52 12.97 -8.85 14.18
CA ILE A 52 13.16 -8.41 12.79
C ILE A 52 14.51 -8.92 12.32
N TYR A 53 14.55 -9.61 11.18
CA TYR A 53 15.81 -10.15 10.66
C TYR A 53 15.87 -10.06 9.14
N LYS A 54 17.08 -9.97 8.60
CA LYS A 54 17.40 -10.02 7.19
C LYS A 54 17.66 -11.46 6.80
N GLU A 55 17.02 -11.90 5.73
CA GLU A 55 17.29 -13.16 5.05
C GLU A 55 17.35 -12.85 3.55
N ASP A 56 18.44 -13.25 2.90
CA ASP A 56 18.83 -12.80 1.56
C ASP A 56 18.85 -11.25 1.46
N ASP A 57 18.02 -10.67 0.57
CA ASP A 57 17.86 -9.24 0.38
C ASP A 57 16.51 -8.70 0.91
N ALA A 58 15.88 -9.44 1.82
CA ALA A 58 14.59 -9.07 2.42
C ALA A 58 14.65 -9.05 3.95
N TYR A 59 13.84 -8.19 4.55
CA TYR A 59 13.61 -8.18 5.99
C TYR A 59 12.31 -8.90 6.32
N TYR A 60 12.31 -9.61 7.44
CA TYR A 60 11.19 -10.37 7.94
C TYR A 60 10.93 -10.03 9.40
N ILE A 61 9.68 -10.11 9.81
CA ILE A 61 9.24 -9.99 11.20
C ILE A 61 8.58 -11.30 11.64
N THR A 62 8.91 -11.73 12.85
CA THR A 62 8.23 -12.83 13.51
C THR A 62 7.85 -12.44 14.93
N ASP A 63 6.65 -12.82 15.34
CA ASP A 63 6.23 -12.76 16.73
C ASP A 63 6.94 -13.88 17.53
N LEU A 64 7.42 -13.57 18.73
CA LEU A 64 8.18 -14.49 19.59
C LEU A 64 7.30 -15.06 20.71
N ASP A 65 6.09 -15.52 20.36
CA ASP A 65 5.07 -16.01 21.28
C ASP A 65 4.67 -14.93 22.31
N SER A 66 4.37 -13.74 21.78
CA SER A 66 4.04 -12.59 22.60
C SER A 66 2.65 -12.72 23.24
N LYS A 67 2.51 -12.20 24.46
CA LYS A 67 1.26 -12.37 25.23
C LYS A 67 0.06 -11.68 24.58
N ASN A 68 0.30 -10.49 24.03
CA ASN A 68 -0.74 -9.62 23.52
C ASN A 68 -0.76 -9.57 21.98
N GLY A 69 0.12 -10.31 21.31
CA GLY A 69 0.18 -10.36 19.86
C GLY A 69 0.86 -9.16 19.20
N THR A 70 1.17 -9.37 17.92
CA THR A 70 1.73 -8.40 16.98
C THR A 70 0.77 -8.22 15.80
N TRP A 71 0.63 -7.00 15.32
CA TRP A 71 -0.11 -6.67 14.11
C TRP A 71 0.79 -5.93 13.13
N VAL A 72 0.62 -6.22 11.84
CA VAL A 72 1.30 -5.49 10.76
C VAL A 72 0.22 -5.03 9.77
N ASN A 73 0.14 -3.72 9.52
CA ASN A 73 -0.93 -3.05 8.75
C ASN A 73 -2.35 -3.45 9.20
N GLY A 74 -2.57 -3.50 10.52
CA GLY A 74 -3.86 -3.85 11.12
C GLY A 74 -4.23 -5.34 11.07
N THR A 75 -3.43 -6.19 10.42
CA THR A 75 -3.65 -7.64 10.40
C THR A 75 -2.77 -8.34 11.42
N GLN A 76 -3.34 -9.25 12.22
CA GLN A 76 -2.59 -9.98 13.22
C GLN A 76 -1.52 -10.86 12.57
N LEU A 77 -0.28 -10.73 13.01
CA LEU A 77 0.85 -11.50 12.53
C LEU A 77 0.69 -12.97 12.95
N LYS A 78 0.78 -13.88 11.96
CA LYS A 78 0.80 -15.32 12.19
C LYS A 78 2.09 -15.88 11.61
N GLY A 79 2.97 -16.40 12.47
CA GLY A 79 4.29 -16.86 12.08
C GLY A 79 5.19 -15.71 11.61
N THR A 80 5.86 -15.93 10.48
CA THR A 80 6.81 -14.97 9.90
C THR A 80 6.17 -14.25 8.71
N ARG A 81 6.38 -12.93 8.63
CA ARG A 81 5.94 -12.08 7.53
C ARG A 81 7.12 -11.27 7.00
N ARG A 82 7.16 -11.05 5.69
CA ARG A 82 8.14 -10.16 5.06
C ARG A 82 7.75 -8.70 5.27
N LEU A 83 8.70 -7.87 5.64
CA LEU A 83 8.54 -6.42 5.79
C LEU A 83 8.85 -5.69 4.49
N VAL A 84 8.08 -4.64 4.22
CA VAL A 84 8.30 -3.67 3.15
C VAL A 84 8.31 -2.25 3.67
N ASP A 85 8.91 -1.37 2.86
CA ASP A 85 8.94 0.07 3.14
C ASP A 85 7.53 0.62 3.38
N GLY A 86 7.37 1.31 4.51
CA GLY A 86 6.10 1.88 4.96
C GLY A 86 5.22 0.97 5.80
N ASP A 87 5.57 -0.31 6.00
CA ASP A 87 4.80 -1.22 6.87
C ASP A 87 4.65 -0.64 8.28
N GLU A 88 3.42 -0.62 8.79
CA GLU A 88 3.09 -0.20 10.15
C GLU A 88 2.99 -1.43 11.06
N ILE A 89 3.83 -1.47 12.09
CA ILE A 89 3.87 -2.52 13.09
C ILE A 89 3.25 -2.00 14.38
N ASN A 90 2.31 -2.77 14.93
CA ASN A 90 1.69 -2.50 16.21
C ASN A 90 1.93 -3.67 17.17
N LEU A 91 2.57 -3.41 18.30
CA LEU A 91 2.86 -4.39 19.35
C LEU A 91 1.90 -4.20 20.50
N ALA A 92 1.23 -5.28 20.90
CA ALA A 92 0.32 -5.31 22.05
C ALA A 92 -0.78 -4.22 22.03
N LEU A 93 -1.14 -3.68 20.87
CA LEU A 93 -2.05 -2.52 20.71
C LEU A 93 -1.59 -1.26 21.45
N ALA A 94 -0.31 -1.20 21.86
CA ALA A 94 0.23 -0.17 22.74
C ALA A 94 1.40 0.59 22.12
N ILE A 95 2.20 -0.05 21.27
CA ILE A 95 3.31 0.58 20.57
C ILE A 95 3.11 0.46 19.07
N LYS A 96 3.23 1.58 18.36
CA LYS A 96 3.22 1.63 16.91
C LYS A 96 4.55 2.17 16.37
N PHE A 97 5.06 1.55 15.32
CA PHE A 97 6.20 2.06 14.56
C PHE A 97 6.12 1.65 13.08
N GLN A 98 6.82 2.37 12.21
CA GLN A 98 6.91 2.08 10.79
C GLN A 98 8.29 1.54 10.42
N PHE A 99 8.35 0.59 9.49
CA PHE A 99 9.59 0.09 8.91
C PHE A 99 9.89 0.81 7.59
N ILE A 100 11.11 1.33 7.46
CA ILE A 100 11.61 1.99 6.25
C ILE A 100 12.82 1.20 5.72
N GLY A 101 12.72 0.65 4.52
CA GLY A 101 13.78 -0.13 3.88
C GLY A 101 14.73 0.75 3.08
N THR A 102 16.04 0.57 3.21
CA THR A 102 17.03 1.18 2.32
C THR A 102 17.53 0.13 1.34
N GLY A 103 17.50 0.44 0.05
CA GLY A 103 17.88 -0.49 -1.03
C GLY A 103 16.77 -0.66 -2.07
N ALA A 104 16.79 0.22 -3.07
CA ALA A 104 16.01 0.06 -4.29
C ALA A 104 16.53 -1.12 -5.13
N THR A 105 16.05 -2.31 -4.82
CA THR A 105 15.72 -3.34 -5.81
C THR A 105 14.47 -4.03 -5.30
N ALA A 106 13.36 -3.29 -5.32
CA ALA A 106 12.08 -3.75 -4.79
C ALA A 106 11.79 -5.18 -5.24
N PRO A 107 11.77 -6.15 -4.32
CA PRO A 107 10.90 -7.27 -4.52
C PRO A 107 9.56 -6.78 -3.96
N LEU A 108 8.52 -6.65 -4.79
CA LEU A 108 7.15 -6.48 -4.30
C LEU A 108 6.80 -7.65 -3.36
N PRO A 109 6.39 -7.38 -2.11
CA PRO A 109 5.19 -8.02 -1.59
C PRO A 109 4.28 -6.94 -1.01
N PHE A 110 3.15 -6.65 -1.64
CA PHE A 110 1.90 -7.37 -1.37
C PHE A 110 1.67 -7.60 0.13
N ASP A 111 1.29 -6.53 0.81
CA ASP A 111 0.15 -6.54 1.73
C ASP A 111 -0.66 -5.28 1.51
N LEU A 112 -1.34 -5.30 0.36
CA LEU A 112 -2.42 -4.39 0.05
C LEU A 112 -3.53 -4.59 1.09
N PRO A 113 -4.15 -3.51 1.61
CA PRO A 113 -5.21 -3.61 2.60
C PRO A 113 -6.27 -4.62 2.16
N ALA A 114 -6.69 -5.49 3.08
CA ALA A 114 -7.66 -6.58 2.89
C ALA A 114 -9.06 -6.13 2.42
N ASN A 115 -9.26 -4.85 2.10
CA ASN A 115 -10.55 -4.28 1.69
C ASN A 115 -10.81 -4.34 0.17
N LEU A 116 -10.01 -5.07 -0.59
CA LEU A 116 -10.22 -5.21 -2.04
C LEU A 116 -10.31 -6.68 -2.38
N ALA A 117 -11.51 -7.20 -2.24
CA ALA A 117 -11.89 -8.54 -2.65
C ALA A 117 -11.48 -8.77 -4.13
N GLY A 118 -10.46 -9.61 -4.30
CA GLY A 118 -10.45 -10.69 -5.31
C GLY A 118 -10.49 -10.32 -6.80
N GLY A 119 -9.94 -9.19 -7.22
CA GLY A 119 -9.96 -8.80 -8.64
C GLY A 119 -8.58 -8.56 -9.27
N ARG A 120 -8.54 -8.60 -10.61
CA ARG A 120 -7.33 -8.48 -11.44
C ARG A 120 -6.64 -7.12 -11.32
N LEU A 121 -7.41 -6.07 -11.16
CA LEU A 121 -6.95 -4.69 -11.02
C LEU A 121 -6.99 -4.28 -9.55
N ARG A 122 -5.91 -3.66 -9.09
CA ARG A 122 -5.74 -3.21 -7.70
C ARG A 122 -5.19 -1.80 -7.67
N LEU A 123 -5.71 -0.97 -6.78
CA LEU A 123 -5.20 0.37 -6.54
C LEU A 123 -4.68 0.46 -5.11
N ASP A 124 -3.48 1.02 -4.98
CA ASP A 124 -2.95 1.56 -3.75
C ASP A 124 -3.31 3.05 -3.72
N LEU A 125 -4.29 3.41 -2.90
CA LEU A 125 -4.83 4.78 -2.84
C LEU A 125 -3.89 5.74 -2.12
N ASP A 126 -3.09 5.23 -1.18
CA ASP A 126 -2.16 6.02 -0.38
C ASP A 126 -0.94 6.40 -1.23
N ALA A 127 -0.37 5.43 -1.95
CA ALA A 127 0.75 5.66 -2.86
C ALA A 127 0.31 6.12 -4.27
N ARG A 128 -1.00 6.14 -4.57
CA ARG A 128 -1.58 6.39 -5.90
C ARG A 128 -0.99 5.50 -7.00
N ARG A 129 -0.80 4.22 -6.69
CA ARG A 129 -0.25 3.22 -7.62
C ARG A 129 -1.34 2.30 -8.13
N VAL A 130 -1.21 1.85 -9.36
CA VAL A 130 -2.16 0.97 -10.04
C VAL A 130 -1.44 -0.32 -10.40
N PHE A 131 -2.06 -1.44 -10.10
CA PHE A 131 -1.55 -2.78 -10.38
C PHE A 131 -2.59 -3.57 -11.17
N ILE A 132 -2.12 -4.36 -12.13
CA ILE A 132 -2.93 -5.28 -12.93
C ILE A 132 -2.22 -6.62 -12.95
N ASN A 133 -2.90 -7.70 -12.54
CA ASN A 133 -2.31 -9.04 -12.41
C ASN A 133 -0.97 -8.99 -11.65
N GLU A 134 -0.94 -8.22 -10.56
CA GLU A 134 0.24 -7.96 -9.73
C GLU A 134 1.37 -7.13 -10.36
N VAL A 135 1.24 -6.72 -11.61
CA VAL A 135 2.19 -5.84 -12.31
C VAL A 135 1.80 -4.39 -12.15
N GLU A 136 2.73 -3.55 -11.70
CA GLU A 136 2.52 -2.10 -11.61
C GLU A 136 2.41 -1.45 -12.99
N VAL A 137 1.42 -0.57 -13.16
CA VAL A 137 1.23 0.24 -14.36
C VAL A 137 2.32 1.31 -14.44
N SER A 138 3.35 1.09 -15.26
CA SER A 138 4.46 2.03 -15.49
C SER A 138 4.65 2.35 -16.98
N PRO A 139 4.74 3.63 -17.41
CA PRO A 139 4.61 4.86 -16.60
C PRO A 139 3.23 5.02 -15.92
N PRO A 140 3.15 5.81 -14.83
CA PRO A 140 1.93 6.02 -14.06
C PRO A 140 0.83 6.66 -14.92
N LEU A 141 -0.43 6.36 -14.59
CA LEU A 141 -1.58 6.99 -15.24
C LEU A 141 -1.55 8.51 -15.07
N SER A 142 -1.99 9.25 -16.09
CA SER A 142 -2.18 10.70 -15.94
C SER A 142 -3.21 11.00 -14.84
N PRO A 143 -3.16 12.18 -14.18
CA PRO A 143 -4.07 12.51 -13.10
C PRO A 143 -5.56 12.31 -13.45
N PRO A 144 -6.05 12.70 -14.65
CA PRO A 144 -7.42 12.43 -15.06
C PRO A 144 -7.76 10.94 -15.18
N GLN A 145 -6.83 10.14 -15.70
CA GLN A 145 -7.00 8.69 -15.85
C GLN A 145 -7.04 7.99 -14.48
N TYR A 146 -6.15 8.37 -13.57
CA TYR A 146 -6.11 7.85 -12.21
C TYR A 146 -7.41 8.18 -11.46
N ARG A 147 -7.85 9.45 -11.47
CA ARG A 147 -9.11 9.87 -10.80
C ARG A 147 -10.33 9.09 -11.30
N MET A 148 -10.42 8.88 -12.62
CA MET A 148 -11.51 8.09 -13.19
C MET A 148 -11.45 6.63 -12.72
N LEU A 149 -10.25 6.02 -12.72
CA LEU A 149 -10.07 4.65 -12.31
C LEU A 149 -10.35 4.46 -10.81
N GLU A 150 -9.82 5.35 -9.97
CA GLU A 150 -10.06 5.41 -8.53
C GLU A 150 -11.56 5.49 -8.23
N MET A 151 -12.29 6.39 -8.88
CA MET A 151 -13.74 6.53 -8.71
C MET A 151 -14.49 5.24 -9.03
N LEU A 152 -14.15 4.56 -10.13
CA LEU A 152 -14.76 3.29 -10.51
C LEU A 152 -14.40 2.17 -9.54
N TYR A 153 -13.20 2.23 -8.98
CA TYR A 153 -12.64 1.22 -8.08
C TYR A 153 -13.25 1.27 -6.67
N VAL A 154 -13.42 2.47 -6.11
CA VAL A 154 -14.08 2.65 -4.80
C VAL A 154 -15.60 2.46 -4.86
N ASN A 155 -16.19 2.31 -6.06
CA ASN A 155 -17.60 2.05 -6.29
C ASN A 155 -17.84 0.68 -6.99
N PRO A 156 -17.42 -0.45 -6.39
CA PRO A 156 -17.51 -1.76 -7.04
C PRO A 156 -18.95 -2.13 -7.39
N GLY A 157 -19.16 -2.63 -8.60
CA GLY A 157 -20.47 -3.06 -9.11
C GLY A 157 -21.46 -1.93 -9.44
N LYS A 158 -21.19 -0.68 -9.03
CA LYS A 158 -22.05 0.47 -9.33
C LYS A 158 -21.73 1.05 -10.71
N ILE A 159 -22.72 1.72 -11.29
CA ILE A 159 -22.56 2.50 -12.52
C ILE A 159 -22.26 3.94 -12.09
N CYS A 160 -21.07 4.42 -12.43
CA CYS A 160 -20.70 5.82 -12.28
C CYS A 160 -21.19 6.60 -13.50
N THR A 161 -21.99 7.65 -13.28
CA THR A 161 -22.58 8.45 -14.35
C THR A 161 -21.56 9.35 -15.03
N ARG A 162 -21.88 9.85 -16.23
CA ARG A 162 -21.01 10.82 -16.94
C ARG A 162 -20.80 12.09 -16.11
N GLU A 163 -21.84 12.59 -15.45
CA GLU A 163 -21.77 13.76 -14.56
C GLU A 163 -20.81 13.54 -13.40
N GLN A 164 -20.85 12.35 -12.77
CA GLN A 164 -19.91 11.98 -11.71
C GLN A 164 -18.46 11.93 -12.22
N VAL A 165 -18.23 11.34 -13.40
CA VAL A 165 -16.89 11.34 -14.03
C VAL A 165 -16.40 12.77 -14.24
N ILE A 166 -17.25 13.67 -14.75
CA ILE A 166 -16.88 15.08 -14.98
C ILE A 166 -16.46 15.73 -13.65
N ALA A 167 -17.33 15.66 -12.64
CA ALA A 167 -17.11 16.29 -11.34
C ALA A 167 -15.85 15.78 -10.64
N THR A 168 -15.53 14.49 -10.77
CA THR A 168 -14.34 13.89 -10.13
C THR A 168 -13.06 14.15 -10.91
N VAL A 169 -13.09 14.02 -12.24
CA VAL A 169 -11.88 14.10 -13.07
C VAL A 169 -11.47 15.56 -13.29
N TRP A 170 -12.44 16.45 -13.48
CA TRP A 170 -12.25 17.87 -13.79
C TRP A 170 -12.99 18.76 -12.78
N PRO A 171 -12.59 18.77 -11.49
CA PRO A 171 -13.27 19.56 -10.47
C PRO A 171 -13.14 21.08 -10.70
N ASP A 172 -12.11 21.51 -11.43
CA ASP A 172 -11.76 22.93 -11.61
C ASP A 172 -12.38 23.56 -12.87
N VAL A 173 -13.16 22.81 -13.65
CA VAL A 173 -13.79 23.33 -14.88
C VAL A 173 -15.08 24.04 -14.52
N VAL A 174 -15.04 25.37 -14.51
CA VAL A 174 -16.20 26.26 -14.32
C VAL A 174 -16.57 26.87 -15.67
N GLY A 175 -17.78 26.66 -16.16
CA GLY A 175 -18.25 27.19 -17.46
C GLY A 175 -18.60 26.08 -18.46
N ASP A 176 -18.39 26.33 -19.77
CA ASP A 176 -18.76 25.40 -20.85
C ASP A 176 -18.24 23.99 -20.55
N GLY A 177 -19.16 23.14 -20.09
CA GLY A 177 -18.84 21.90 -19.42
C GLY A 177 -17.94 20.99 -20.26
N VAL A 178 -17.19 20.12 -19.58
CA VAL A 178 -16.41 19.07 -20.23
C VAL A 178 -17.29 18.34 -21.24
N SER A 179 -16.88 18.36 -22.51
CA SER A 179 -17.66 17.73 -23.59
C SER A 179 -17.71 16.21 -23.41
N GLU A 180 -18.78 15.56 -23.85
CA GLU A 180 -18.88 14.10 -23.84
C GLU A 180 -17.71 13.44 -24.59
N GLN A 181 -17.20 14.10 -25.63
CA GLN A 181 -16.03 13.66 -26.39
C GLN A 181 -14.76 13.60 -25.54
N ALA A 182 -14.58 14.50 -24.58
CA ALA A 182 -13.44 14.48 -23.67
C ALA A 182 -13.51 13.28 -22.71
N ILE A 183 -14.71 12.93 -22.24
CA ILE A 183 -14.96 11.73 -21.44
C ILE A 183 -14.64 10.48 -22.26
N ASP A 184 -15.17 10.39 -23.47
CA ASP A 184 -14.96 9.23 -24.34
C ASP A 184 -13.48 9.07 -24.70
N ALA A 185 -12.77 10.17 -24.96
CA ALA A 185 -11.32 10.16 -25.18
C ALA A 185 -10.54 9.70 -23.94
N LEU A 186 -10.93 10.15 -22.74
CA LEU A 186 -10.32 9.71 -21.49
C LEU A 186 -10.53 8.21 -21.26
N VAL A 187 -11.76 7.73 -21.42
CA VAL A 187 -12.13 6.32 -21.28
C VAL A 187 -11.34 5.47 -22.27
N ARG A 188 -11.25 5.91 -23.54
CA ARG A 188 -10.48 5.23 -24.57
C ARG A 188 -9.01 5.11 -24.18
N ARG A 189 -8.36 6.22 -23.82
CA ARG A 189 -6.94 6.21 -23.42
C ARG A 189 -6.69 5.37 -22.18
N LEU A 190 -7.60 5.40 -21.21
CA LEU A 190 -7.50 4.57 -20.02
C LEU A 190 -7.61 3.08 -20.39
N ARG A 191 -8.57 2.70 -21.24
CA ARG A 191 -8.69 1.32 -21.73
C ARG A 191 -7.46 0.85 -22.49
N ASP A 192 -6.98 1.65 -23.44
CA ASP A 192 -5.77 1.33 -24.21
C ASP A 192 -4.61 1.07 -23.25
N ARG A 193 -4.46 1.90 -22.21
CA ARG A 193 -3.40 1.76 -21.22
C ARG A 193 -3.53 0.51 -20.35
N LEU A 194 -4.74 0.12 -19.97
CA LEU A 194 -4.96 -1.13 -19.22
C LEU A 194 -4.75 -2.35 -20.13
N ALA A 195 -5.16 -2.26 -21.41
CA ALA A 195 -5.03 -3.33 -22.40
C ALA A 195 -3.59 -3.56 -22.86
N GLU A 196 -2.70 -2.57 -22.74
CA GLU A 196 -1.25 -2.76 -22.92
C GLU A 196 -0.66 -3.76 -21.92
N ILE A 197 -1.31 -3.97 -20.77
CA ILE A 197 -0.82 -4.79 -19.67
C ILE A 197 -1.62 -6.09 -19.53
N ASP A 198 -2.95 -6.02 -19.61
CA ASP A 198 -3.84 -7.19 -19.68
C ASP A 198 -4.79 -7.02 -20.89
N PRO A 199 -4.38 -7.48 -22.09
CA PRO A 199 -5.17 -7.36 -23.31
C PRO A 199 -6.41 -8.26 -23.31
N ASP A 200 -6.44 -9.29 -22.45
CA ASP A 200 -7.50 -10.30 -22.41
C ASP A 200 -8.68 -9.86 -21.54
N TRP A 201 -8.57 -8.74 -20.82
CA TRP A 201 -9.58 -8.29 -19.88
C TRP A 201 -10.07 -6.85 -20.11
N GLN A 202 -11.39 -6.69 -20.20
CA GLN A 202 -12.02 -5.38 -20.29
C GLN A 202 -12.45 -4.88 -18.91
N TYR A 203 -11.59 -4.08 -18.27
CA TYR A 203 -11.84 -3.50 -16.94
C TYR A 203 -12.96 -2.48 -16.90
N ILE A 204 -13.08 -1.64 -17.92
CA ILE A 204 -14.06 -0.54 -17.93
C ILE A 204 -15.17 -0.87 -18.90
N ILE A 205 -16.36 -1.14 -18.36
CA ILE A 205 -17.56 -1.44 -19.13
C ILE A 205 -18.38 -0.16 -19.33
N THR A 206 -18.71 0.16 -20.58
CA THR A 206 -19.69 1.23 -20.88
C THR A 206 -21.09 0.66 -20.77
N VAL A 207 -21.90 1.26 -19.90
CA VAL A 207 -23.35 1.00 -19.84
C VAL A 207 -24.04 2.11 -20.64
N ARG A 208 -24.51 1.75 -21.84
CA ARG A 208 -25.12 2.71 -22.79
C ARG A 208 -26.23 3.51 -22.11
N GLY A 209 -26.19 4.83 -22.26
CA GLY A 209 -27.16 5.75 -21.64
C GLY A 209 -26.99 6.01 -20.14
N HIS A 210 -26.13 5.27 -19.42
CA HIS A 210 -26.03 5.35 -17.96
C HIS A 210 -24.65 5.78 -17.46
N GLY A 211 -23.57 5.27 -18.05
CA GLY A 211 -22.20 5.64 -17.65
C GLY A 211 -21.22 4.49 -17.74
N PHE A 212 -20.37 4.34 -16.72
CA PHE A 212 -19.25 3.39 -16.71
C PHE A 212 -19.24 2.58 -15.42
N ARG A 213 -18.78 1.34 -15.51
CA ARG A 213 -18.64 0.43 -14.37
C ARG A 213 -17.31 -0.28 -14.43
N LEU A 214 -16.71 -0.54 -13.26
CA LEU A 214 -15.57 -1.45 -13.16
C LEU A 214 -16.00 -2.92 -13.23
N ASN A 215 -15.30 -3.69 -14.04
CA ASN A 215 -15.36 -5.14 -14.10
C ASN A 215 -14.02 -5.69 -13.65
N ASN A 216 -13.92 -6.11 -12.39
CA ASN A 216 -12.65 -6.52 -11.79
C ASN A 216 -12.42 -8.04 -11.72
N GLY A 217 -13.34 -8.84 -12.28
CA GLY A 217 -13.36 -10.30 -12.09
C GLY A 217 -14.38 -10.66 -11.02
#